data_AF-A0A3N5H4A0-F1
#
_entry.id   AF-A0A3N5H4A0-F1
#
_cell.length_a   1.000
_cell.length_b   1.000
_cell.length_c   1.000
_cell.angle_alpha   90.00
_cell.angle_beta   90.00
_cell.angle_gamma   90.00
#
_symmetry.space_group_name_H-M   'P 1'
#
loop_
_entity.id
_entity.type
_entity.pdbx_description
1 polymer ?
#
loop_
_entity_poly.entity_id
_entity_poly.type
_entity_poly.pdbx_seq_one_letter_code
_entity_poly.pdbx_strand_id
1 'polypeptide(L)'
;MTNRIIEALGIDLFPYAIGTSEFKSDAPFEPTKLSDIQNQVKDLDAKKLDDALVYSKGLLDDESSRGEKLESKAYNLIGVTGISAAFITGISSLIPSELQPFHPMLLGTLLFIYILIVISLTVTVLLASRVVIVGNYRYSFPDISDVFKMNGQSAIEIKKDRLTTYIYCYAKNNQIHNIKASYLIGSQLWFRNSVVLFLLLAFTFIPNIFYSTGIYQSQSSAVLSLTPTTAMLTETQTVVPATSTIPVSLTPSGTIQPTIQPQPPQITMSPSRAIPTETLFVSVTPTP
;
A
#
# COMPACT_ATOMS: atom_id res chain seq x y z
N MET A 1 4.83 -32.07 -0.13
CA MET A 1 5.46 -31.03 -0.98
C MET A 1 4.44 -29.99 -1.47
N THR A 2 3.23 -30.40 -1.86
CA THR A 2 2.15 -29.54 -2.38
C THR A 2 1.78 -28.35 -1.48
N ASN A 3 1.71 -28.54 -0.15
CA ASN A 3 1.35 -27.45 0.77
C ASN A 3 2.33 -26.27 0.75
N ARG A 4 3.63 -26.52 0.56
CA ARG A 4 4.64 -25.45 0.51
C ARG A 4 4.50 -24.57 -0.74
N ILE A 5 4.03 -25.15 -1.84
CA ILE A 5 3.80 -24.40 -3.09
C ILE A 5 2.55 -23.52 -2.95
N ILE A 6 1.48 -24.06 -2.37
CA ILE A 6 0.25 -23.31 -2.10
C ILE A 6 0.53 -22.12 -1.18
N GLU A 7 1.29 -22.34 -0.11
CA GLU A 7 1.72 -21.31 0.84
C GLU A 7 2.65 -20.28 0.19
N ALA A 8 3.61 -20.71 -0.64
CA ALA A 8 4.51 -19.79 -1.35
C ALA A 8 3.78 -18.90 -2.37
N LEU A 9 2.73 -19.44 -3.00
CA LEU A 9 1.87 -18.72 -3.94
C LEU A 9 0.83 -17.83 -3.22
N GLY A 10 0.61 -18.03 -1.92
CA GLY A 10 -0.36 -17.28 -1.13
C GLY A 10 -1.83 -17.58 -1.45
N ILE A 11 -2.12 -18.71 -2.11
CA ILE A 11 -3.48 -19.07 -2.52
C ILE A 11 -4.40 -19.28 -1.30
N ASP A 12 -3.83 -19.74 -0.20
CA ASP A 12 -4.48 -19.89 1.11
C ASP A 12 -4.92 -18.56 1.73
N LEU A 13 -4.34 -17.43 1.31
CA LEU A 13 -4.68 -16.09 1.76
C LEU A 13 -5.92 -15.51 1.04
N PHE A 14 -6.34 -16.11 -0.08
CA PHE A 14 -7.43 -15.60 -0.90
C PHE A 14 -8.80 -15.50 -0.16
N PRO A 15 -9.21 -16.49 0.65
CA PRO A 15 -10.42 -16.37 1.49
C PRO A 15 -10.38 -15.18 2.45
N TYR A 16 -9.19 -14.87 3.00
CA TYR A 16 -8.99 -13.73 3.91
C TYR A 16 -9.08 -12.39 3.17
N ALA A 17 -8.68 -12.35 1.89
CA ALA A 17 -8.83 -11.17 1.03
C ALA A 17 -10.30 -10.79 0.82
N ILE A 18 -11.12 -11.78 0.47
CA ILE A 18 -12.54 -11.62 0.16
C ILE A 18 -13.37 -11.46 1.45
N GLY A 19 -12.83 -11.91 2.59
CA GLY A 19 -13.51 -11.85 3.88
C GLY A 19 -14.40 -13.04 4.19
N THR A 20 -14.20 -14.15 3.51
CA THR A 20 -14.86 -15.41 3.86
C THR A 20 -14.19 -16.08 5.06
N SER A 21 -12.98 -15.65 5.43
CA SER A 21 -12.25 -16.08 6.61
C SER A 21 -11.63 -14.89 7.34
N GLU A 22 -11.51 -14.98 8.66
CA GLU A 22 -10.78 -14.04 9.50
C GLU A 22 -9.55 -14.71 10.07
N PHE A 23 -8.42 -14.00 10.15
CA PHE A 23 -7.26 -14.52 10.85
C PHE A 23 -7.60 -14.71 12.33
N LYS A 24 -7.68 -15.97 12.75
CA LYS A 24 -7.75 -16.31 14.15
C LYS A 24 -6.37 -16.05 14.74
N SER A 25 -6.28 -15.02 15.58
CA SER A 25 -5.17 -14.91 16.50
C SER A 25 -5.34 -16.02 17.53
N ASP A 26 -4.53 -17.08 17.45
CA ASP A 26 -4.31 -18.01 18.56
C ASP A 26 -3.64 -17.23 19.68
N ALA A 27 -4.42 -16.48 20.44
CA ALA A 27 -3.89 -15.71 21.54
C ALA A 27 -3.37 -16.72 22.58
N PRO A 28 -2.11 -16.59 23.05
CA PRO A 28 -1.61 -17.42 24.16
C PRO A 28 -2.38 -17.16 25.47
N PHE A 29 -3.22 -16.12 25.46
CA PHE A 29 -4.19 -15.82 26.50
C PHE A 29 -5.57 -15.91 25.86
N GLU A 30 -6.34 -16.96 26.18
CA GLU A 30 -7.80 -16.76 26.29
C GLU A 30 -7.98 -15.43 27.03
N PRO A 31 -8.83 -14.50 26.57
CA PRO A 31 -8.88 -13.15 27.10
C PRO A 31 -8.91 -13.25 28.62
N THR A 32 -7.76 -13.00 29.26
CA THR A 32 -7.58 -13.33 30.67
C THR A 32 -8.72 -12.63 31.34
N LYS A 33 -9.65 -13.37 31.96
CA LYS A 33 -10.90 -12.77 32.39
C LYS A 33 -10.49 -11.58 33.24
N LEU A 34 -11.14 -10.43 33.06
CA LEU A 34 -10.77 -9.22 33.80
C LEU A 34 -10.64 -9.51 35.31
N SER A 35 -11.46 -10.45 35.81
CA SER A 35 -11.40 -11.04 37.14
C SER A 35 -10.05 -11.64 37.54
N ASP A 36 -9.37 -12.33 36.63
CA ASP A 36 -8.10 -13.01 36.90
C ASP A 36 -6.97 -12.00 37.02
N ILE A 37 -6.96 -10.98 36.16
CA ILE A 37 -6.03 -9.84 36.24
C ILE A 37 -6.31 -9.06 37.52
N GLN A 38 -7.57 -8.80 37.86
CA GLN A 38 -7.95 -8.14 39.12
C GLN A 38 -7.46 -8.92 40.33
N ASN A 39 -7.59 -10.25 40.33
CA ASN A 39 -7.12 -11.09 41.43
C ASN A 39 -5.59 -11.06 41.56
N GLN A 40 -4.84 -11.09 40.46
CA GLN A 40 -3.38 -10.96 40.49
C GLN A 40 -2.93 -9.58 40.99
N VAL A 41 -3.69 -8.51 40.71
CA VAL A 41 -3.36 -7.14 41.11
C VAL A 41 -3.74 -6.85 42.57
N LYS A 42 -4.70 -7.60 43.16
CA LYS A 42 -5.13 -7.41 44.55
C LYS A 42 -3.99 -7.58 45.56
N ASP A 43 -3.06 -8.49 45.29
CA ASP A 43 -1.98 -8.85 46.22
C ASP A 43 -0.70 -8.00 46.05
N LEU A 44 -0.69 -7.01 45.15
CA LEU A 44 0.46 -6.14 44.96
C LEU A 44 0.62 -5.11 46.10
N ASP A 45 1.85 -5.00 46.58
CA ASP A 45 2.31 -4.01 47.54
C ASP A 45 2.39 -2.60 46.92
N ALA A 46 2.17 -1.56 47.72
CA ALA A 46 1.99 -0.18 47.25
C ALA A 46 3.19 0.36 46.46
N LYS A 47 4.42 0.00 46.86
CA LYS A 47 5.63 0.41 46.14
C LYS A 47 5.77 -0.27 44.78
N LYS A 48 5.46 -1.57 44.71
CA LYS A 48 5.51 -2.35 43.46
C LYS A 48 4.39 -1.95 42.50
N LEU A 49 3.28 -1.44 43.03
CA LEU A 49 2.14 -0.98 42.24
C LEU A 49 2.50 0.21 41.35
N ASP A 50 3.28 1.18 41.86
CA ASP A 50 3.69 2.34 41.07
C ASP A 50 4.66 1.95 39.94
N ASP A 51 5.64 1.09 40.22
CA ASP A 51 6.55 0.56 39.21
C ASP A 51 5.80 -0.24 38.13
N ALA A 52 4.86 -1.10 38.55
CA ALA A 52 4.03 -1.88 37.63
C ALA A 52 3.16 -0.98 36.75
N LEU A 53 2.60 0.10 37.29
CA LEU A 53 1.77 1.03 36.54
C LEU A 53 2.59 1.75 35.46
N VAL A 54 3.79 2.24 35.80
CA VAL A 54 4.71 2.85 34.83
C VAL A 54 5.09 1.86 33.74
N TYR A 55 5.44 0.63 34.11
CA TYR A 55 5.81 -0.42 33.17
C TYR A 55 4.66 -0.80 32.23
N SER A 56 3.46 -1.05 32.77
CA SER A 56 2.28 -1.40 31.96
C SER A 56 1.83 -0.28 31.05
N LYS A 57 1.99 0.99 31.46
CA LYS A 57 1.77 2.13 30.58
C LYS A 57 2.78 2.14 29.43
N GLY A 58 4.06 1.91 29.71
CA GLY A 58 5.10 1.81 28.69
C GLY A 58 4.80 0.72 27.65
N LEU A 59 4.37 -0.47 28.11
CA LEU A 59 3.94 -1.55 27.22
C LEU A 59 2.76 -1.16 26.33
N LEU A 60 1.78 -0.44 26.87
CA LEU A 60 0.63 0.04 26.11
C LEU A 60 1.03 1.09 25.05
N ASP A 61 1.92 2.01 25.42
CA ASP A 61 2.45 3.05 24.52
C ASP A 61 3.28 2.43 23.38
N ASP A 62 4.13 1.46 23.68
CA ASP A 62 4.91 0.70 22.69
C ASP A 62 4.01 -0.06 21.72
N GLU A 63 2.95 -0.70 22.24
CA GLU A 63 1.99 -1.42 21.43
C GLU A 63 1.17 -0.46 20.54
N SER A 64 0.81 0.73 21.03
CA SER A 64 0.19 1.78 20.22
C SER A 64 1.12 2.23 19.08
N SER A 65 2.41 2.45 19.38
CA SER A 65 3.42 2.80 18.37
C SER A 65 3.57 1.70 17.32
N ARG A 66 3.52 0.43 17.72
CA ARG A 66 3.54 -0.72 16.81
C ARG A 66 2.32 -0.70 15.88
N GLY A 67 1.13 -0.41 16.39
CA GLY A 67 -0.09 -0.26 15.60
C GLY A 67 0.06 0.80 14.50
N GLU A 68 0.55 1.99 14.85
CA GLU A 68 0.79 3.09 13.91
C GLU A 68 1.81 2.72 12.82
N LYS A 69 2.88 2.00 13.19
CA LYS A 69 3.87 1.51 12.23
C LYS A 69 3.28 0.50 11.25
N LEU A 70 2.37 -0.38 11.71
CA LEU A 70 1.70 -1.34 10.84
C LEU A 70 0.77 -0.64 9.84
N GLU A 71 0.00 0.34 10.29
CA GLU A 71 -0.88 1.14 9.43
C GLU A 71 -0.08 1.97 8.42
N SER A 72 0.97 2.65 8.86
CA SER A 72 1.87 3.39 7.99
C SER A 72 2.47 2.50 6.89
N LYS A 73 2.89 1.28 7.23
CA LYS A 73 3.38 0.30 6.24
C LYS A 73 2.29 -0.14 5.27
N ALA A 74 1.05 -0.32 5.74
CA ALA A 74 -0.07 -0.67 4.87
C ALA A 74 -0.39 0.46 3.88
N TYR A 75 -0.44 1.72 4.33
CA TYR A 75 -0.61 2.88 3.44
C TYR A 75 0.49 2.98 2.41
N ASN A 76 1.75 2.77 2.83
CA ASN A 76 2.89 2.81 1.92
C ASN A 76 2.79 1.70 0.86
N LEU A 77 2.37 0.49 1.27
CA LEU A 77 2.15 -0.62 0.36
C LEU A 77 1.02 -0.36 -0.65
N ILE A 78 -0.09 0.24 -0.21
CA ILE A 78 -1.19 0.68 -1.10
C ILE A 78 -0.67 1.70 -2.12
N GLY A 79 0.09 2.70 -1.66
CA GLY A 79 0.69 3.73 -2.53
C GLY A 79 1.61 3.14 -3.60
N VAL A 80 2.55 2.28 -3.19
CA VAL A 80 3.45 1.58 -4.12
C VAL A 80 2.67 0.70 -5.10
N THR A 81 1.64 -0.01 -4.64
CA THR A 81 0.79 -0.84 -5.49
C THR A 81 0.05 -0.02 -6.55
N GLY A 82 -0.45 1.18 -6.19
CA GLY A 82 -1.06 2.11 -7.15
C GLY A 82 -0.09 2.59 -8.23
N ILE A 83 1.16 2.89 -7.84
CA ILE A 83 2.23 3.25 -8.79
C ILE A 83 2.54 2.07 -9.72
N SER A 84 2.69 0.85 -9.18
CA SER A 84 2.93 -0.35 -9.98
C SER A 84 1.80 -0.62 -10.97
N ALA A 85 0.55 -0.46 -10.55
CA ALA A 85 -0.61 -0.61 -11.42
C ALA A 85 -0.57 0.40 -12.59
N ALA A 86 -0.26 1.67 -12.31
CA ALA A 86 -0.11 2.69 -13.34
C ALA A 86 0.99 2.36 -14.37
N PHE A 87 2.14 1.84 -13.91
CA PHE A 87 3.20 1.37 -14.81
C PHE A 87 2.75 0.22 -15.70
N ILE A 88 2.03 -0.76 -15.13
CA ILE A 88 1.51 -1.91 -15.87
C ILE A 88 0.53 -1.48 -16.96
N THR A 89 -0.39 -0.57 -16.63
CA THR A 89 -1.34 0.01 -17.60
C THR A 89 -0.63 0.91 -18.63
N GLY A 90 0.41 1.64 -18.24
CA GLY A 90 1.20 2.44 -19.16
C GLY A 90 1.94 1.57 -20.19
N ILE A 91 2.58 0.48 -19.74
CA ILE A 91 3.30 -0.44 -20.63
C ILE A 91 2.35 -1.14 -21.60
N SER A 92 1.14 -1.50 -21.17
CA SER A 92 0.18 -2.13 -22.10
C SER A 92 -0.24 -1.19 -23.24
N SER A 93 -0.27 0.13 -23.00
CA SER A 93 -0.54 1.12 -24.07
C SER A 93 0.59 1.27 -25.09
N LEU A 94 1.82 0.89 -24.72
CA LEU A 94 2.99 0.94 -25.62
C LEU A 94 3.06 -0.25 -26.57
N ILE A 95 2.20 -1.25 -26.40
CA ILE A 95 2.12 -2.41 -27.30
C ILE A 95 1.43 -1.93 -28.58
N PRO A 96 2.14 -1.85 -29.72
CA PRO A 96 1.55 -1.41 -30.98
C PRO A 96 0.41 -2.35 -31.38
N SER A 97 -0.70 -1.80 -31.87
CA SER A 97 -1.81 -2.58 -32.42
C SER A 97 -1.39 -3.47 -33.59
N GLU A 98 -0.29 -3.11 -34.26
CA GLU A 98 0.31 -3.85 -35.38
C GLU A 98 1.21 -5.02 -34.93
N LEU A 99 1.56 -5.08 -33.64
CA LEU A 99 2.22 -6.23 -33.00
C LEU A 99 1.17 -7.31 -32.72
N GLN A 100 0.41 -7.68 -33.75
CA GLN A 100 -0.47 -8.82 -33.71
C GLN A 100 0.43 -10.05 -33.57
N PRO A 101 0.41 -10.75 -32.43
CA PRO A 101 1.34 -11.85 -32.22
C PRO A 101 1.06 -12.93 -33.26
N PHE A 102 2.09 -13.26 -34.04
CA PHE A 102 2.06 -14.31 -35.06
C PHE A 102 1.62 -15.68 -34.50
N HIS A 103 1.56 -15.84 -33.18
CA HIS A 103 0.96 -17.00 -32.51
C HIS A 103 -0.19 -16.60 -31.56
N PRO A 104 -1.44 -17.04 -31.82
CA PRO A 104 -2.57 -16.78 -30.92
C PRO A 104 -2.37 -17.38 -29.52
N MET A 105 -1.59 -18.46 -29.42
CA MET A 105 -1.24 -19.10 -28.15
C MET A 105 -0.40 -18.18 -27.24
N LEU A 106 0.53 -17.41 -27.81
CA LEU A 106 1.36 -16.48 -27.05
C LEU A 106 0.54 -15.30 -26.53
N LEU A 107 -0.40 -14.79 -27.34
CA LEU A 107 -1.36 -13.77 -26.91
C LEU A 107 -2.18 -14.23 -25.72
N GLY A 108 -2.72 -15.45 -25.79
CA GLY A 108 -3.49 -16.04 -24.70
C GLY A 108 -2.69 -16.12 -23.40
N THR A 109 -1.44 -16.57 -23.48
CA THR A 109 -0.53 -16.64 -22.32
C THR A 109 -0.23 -15.26 -21.73
N LEU A 110 0.06 -14.26 -22.58
CA LEU A 110 0.28 -12.88 -22.10
C LEU A 110 -0.95 -12.31 -21.40
N LEU A 111 -2.13 -12.46 -22.01
CA LEU A 111 -3.38 -12.00 -21.45
C LEU A 111 -3.67 -12.69 -20.10
N PHE A 112 -3.43 -13.99 -20.01
CA PHE A 112 -3.58 -14.75 -18.78
C PHE A 112 -2.64 -14.24 -17.67
N ILE A 113 -1.36 -14.05 -17.97
CA ILE A 113 -0.39 -13.50 -17.01
C ILE A 113 -0.79 -12.08 -16.58
N TYR A 114 -1.23 -11.25 -17.51
CA TYR A 114 -1.72 -9.90 -17.21
C TYR A 114 -2.91 -9.92 -16.24
N ILE A 115 -3.90 -10.79 -16.49
CA ILE A 115 -5.04 -10.97 -15.58
C ILE A 115 -4.57 -11.42 -14.20
N LEU A 116 -3.61 -12.35 -14.10
CA LEU A 116 -3.04 -12.77 -12.81
C LEU A 116 -2.35 -11.63 -12.07
N ILE A 117 -1.62 -10.76 -12.78
CA ILE A 117 -1.00 -9.56 -12.18
C ILE A 117 -2.07 -8.64 -11.62
N VAL A 118 -3.12 -8.34 -12.39
CA VAL A 118 -4.23 -7.47 -11.97
C VAL A 118 -4.94 -8.04 -10.74
N ILE A 119 -5.24 -9.34 -10.73
CA ILE A 119 -5.84 -10.02 -9.57
C ILE A 119 -4.91 -9.92 -8.36
N SER A 120 -3.62 -10.19 -8.54
CA SER A 120 -2.63 -10.16 -7.46
C SER A 120 -2.48 -8.77 -6.83
N LEU A 121 -2.43 -7.71 -7.65
CA LEU A 121 -2.41 -6.33 -7.16
C LEU A 121 -3.72 -5.96 -6.47
N THR A 122 -4.85 -6.40 -7.00
CA THR A 122 -6.17 -6.15 -6.37
C THR A 122 -6.24 -6.79 -4.99
N VAL A 123 -5.84 -8.06 -4.88
CA VAL A 123 -5.79 -8.79 -3.59
C VAL A 123 -4.83 -8.09 -2.62
N THR A 124 -3.67 -7.62 -3.09
CA THR A 124 -2.72 -6.83 -2.28
C THR A 124 -3.40 -5.61 -1.65
N VAL A 125 -4.12 -4.81 -2.46
CA VAL A 125 -4.82 -3.61 -1.98
C VAL A 125 -5.93 -3.97 -1.01
N LEU A 126 -6.71 -5.03 -1.27
CA LEU A 126 -7.78 -5.46 -0.38
C LEU A 126 -7.25 -5.89 1.00
N LEU A 127 -6.18 -6.70 1.06
CA LEU A 127 -5.56 -7.09 2.33
C LEU A 127 -4.96 -5.87 3.05
N ALA A 128 -4.22 -5.02 2.33
CA ALA A 128 -3.62 -3.83 2.94
C ALA A 128 -4.68 -2.86 3.47
N SER A 129 -5.82 -2.72 2.78
CA SER A 129 -6.95 -1.92 3.24
C SER A 129 -7.58 -2.52 4.50
N ARG A 130 -7.65 -3.86 4.62
CA ARG A 130 -8.09 -4.51 5.87
C ARG A 130 -7.18 -4.19 7.05
N VAL A 131 -5.86 -4.06 6.86
CA VAL A 131 -4.94 -3.64 7.95
C VAL A 131 -5.34 -2.29 8.54
N VAL A 132 -5.77 -1.36 7.69
CA VAL A 132 -6.22 -0.01 8.08
C VAL A 132 -7.60 -0.04 8.72
N ILE A 133 -8.52 -0.85 8.20
CA ILE A 133 -9.91 -0.92 8.70
C ILE A 133 -10.02 -1.72 10.00
N VAL A 134 -9.29 -2.83 10.13
CA VAL A 134 -9.29 -3.66 11.34
C VAL A 134 -8.83 -2.81 12.51
N GLY A 135 -9.61 -2.71 13.58
CA GLY A 135 -9.17 -1.98 14.78
C GLY A 135 -9.10 -0.47 14.63
N ASN A 136 -9.92 0.13 13.76
CA ASN A 136 -10.10 1.59 13.70
C ASN A 136 -10.60 2.18 15.05
N TYR A 137 -11.09 1.31 15.93
CA TYR A 137 -11.33 1.61 17.34
C TYR A 137 -10.11 1.19 18.16
N ARG A 138 -9.24 2.16 18.47
CA ARG A 138 -8.29 1.98 19.58
C ARG A 138 -9.09 1.61 20.81
N TYR A 139 -8.79 0.48 21.45
CA TYR A 139 -9.39 0.16 22.73
C TYR A 139 -8.73 1.04 23.79
N SER A 140 -9.21 2.28 23.84
CA SER A 140 -8.83 3.27 24.85
C SER A 140 -9.85 3.16 25.97
N PHE A 141 -9.59 2.25 26.89
CA PHE A 141 -10.21 2.26 28.21
C PHE A 141 -9.30 3.13 29.09
N PRO A 142 -9.80 4.17 29.79
CA PRO A 142 -11.05 4.18 30.54
C PRO A 142 -12.16 5.04 29.94
N ASP A 143 -13.40 4.72 30.32
CA ASP A 143 -14.56 5.57 30.02
C ASP A 143 -14.49 6.86 30.85
N ILE A 144 -14.91 7.98 30.28
CA ILE A 144 -15.01 9.27 30.97
C ILE A 144 -15.88 9.14 32.23
N SER A 145 -16.85 8.22 32.21
CA SER A 145 -17.70 7.91 33.36
C SER A 145 -16.92 7.40 34.58
N ASP A 146 -15.75 6.77 34.40
CA ASP A 146 -14.94 6.24 35.50
C ASP A 146 -14.22 7.33 36.27
N VAL A 147 -13.97 8.50 35.66
CA VAL A 147 -13.39 9.66 36.35
C VAL A 147 -14.28 10.12 37.51
N PHE A 148 -15.60 10.03 37.35
CA PHE A 148 -16.56 10.42 38.38
C PHE A 148 -16.68 9.39 39.51
N LYS A 149 -16.37 8.12 39.25
CA LYS A 149 -16.37 7.04 40.25
C LYS A 149 -15.13 7.10 41.16
N MET A 150 -14.07 7.79 40.75
CA MET A 150 -12.83 7.93 41.54
C MET A 150 -13.00 8.72 42.83
N ASN A 151 -14.04 9.55 42.96
CA ASN A 151 -14.20 10.45 44.12
C ASN A 151 -14.50 9.69 45.44
N GLY A 152 -14.93 8.42 45.36
CA GLY A 152 -15.26 7.59 46.51
C GLY A 152 -14.28 6.44 46.80
N GLN A 153 -13.21 6.29 46.00
CA GLN A 153 -12.28 5.17 46.11
C GLN A 153 -10.95 5.58 46.74
N SER A 154 -10.29 4.65 47.40
CA SER A 154 -8.93 4.90 47.92
C SER A 154 -7.93 5.07 46.77
N ALA A 155 -6.89 5.88 46.97
CA ALA A 155 -5.85 6.09 45.95
C ALA A 155 -5.19 4.77 45.50
N ILE A 156 -5.10 3.78 46.39
CA ILE A 156 -4.54 2.46 46.10
C ILE A 156 -5.47 1.65 45.19
N GLU A 157 -6.79 1.67 45.46
CA GLU A 157 -7.78 0.99 44.60
C GLU A 157 -7.80 1.58 43.20
N ILE A 158 -7.75 2.91 43.08
CA ILE A 158 -7.70 3.59 41.78
C ILE A 158 -6.46 3.15 40.99
N LYS A 159 -5.29 3.07 41.64
CA LYS A 159 -4.05 2.60 40.99
C LYS A 159 -4.16 1.15 40.54
N LYS A 160 -4.76 0.27 41.35
CA LYS A 160 -5.00 -1.14 41.01
C LYS A 160 -5.94 -1.27 39.82
N ASP A 161 -7.04 -0.52 39.81
CA ASP A 161 -8.00 -0.52 38.69
C ASP A 161 -7.38 -0.01 37.38
N ARG A 162 -6.58 1.05 37.46
CA ARG A 162 -5.80 1.54 36.30
C ARG A 162 -4.81 0.50 35.78
N LEU A 163 -4.08 -0.18 36.68
CA LEU A 163 -3.15 -1.23 36.29
C LEU A 163 -3.87 -2.38 35.57
N THR A 164 -4.98 -2.86 36.14
CA THR A 164 -5.84 -3.87 35.50
C THR A 164 -6.28 -3.42 34.11
N THR A 165 -6.72 -2.16 33.99
CA THR A 165 -7.18 -1.58 32.73
C THR A 165 -6.07 -1.54 31.68
N TYR A 166 -4.86 -1.12 32.05
CA TYR A 166 -3.72 -1.09 31.12
C TYR A 166 -3.33 -2.48 30.65
N ILE A 167 -3.27 -3.47 31.54
CA ILE A 167 -2.96 -4.86 31.18
C ILE A 167 -4.02 -5.42 30.22
N TYR A 168 -5.30 -5.16 30.50
CA TYR A 168 -6.41 -5.60 29.65
C TYR A 168 -6.35 -4.95 28.25
N CYS A 169 -6.15 -3.63 28.18
CA CYS A 169 -6.04 -2.91 26.92
C CYS A 169 -4.83 -3.37 26.11
N TYR A 170 -3.68 -3.56 26.77
CA TYR A 170 -2.48 -4.09 26.12
C TYR A 170 -2.75 -5.47 25.50
N ALA A 171 -3.35 -6.40 26.24
CA ALA A 171 -3.65 -7.74 25.72
C ALA A 171 -4.58 -7.70 24.51
N LYS A 172 -5.63 -6.86 24.55
CA LYS A 172 -6.56 -6.67 23.43
C LYS A 172 -5.91 -6.00 22.22
N ASN A 173 -5.13 -4.94 22.43
CA ASN A 173 -4.43 -4.25 21.35
C ASN A 173 -3.39 -5.16 20.69
N ASN A 174 -2.63 -5.93 21.46
CA ASN A 174 -1.68 -6.90 20.94
C ASN A 174 -2.37 -7.95 20.03
N GLN A 175 -3.55 -8.45 20.43
CA GLN A 175 -4.33 -9.37 19.60
C GLN A 175 -4.74 -8.73 18.26
N ILE A 176 -5.28 -7.51 18.30
CA ILE A 176 -5.68 -6.77 17.10
C ILE A 176 -4.47 -6.49 16.21
N HIS A 177 -3.34 -6.08 16.78
CA HIS A 177 -2.13 -5.78 16.03
C HIS A 177 -1.46 -7.04 15.47
N ASN A 178 -1.61 -8.20 16.10
CA ASN A 178 -1.22 -9.48 15.51
C ASN A 178 -2.05 -9.79 14.26
N ILE A 179 -3.37 -9.62 14.33
CA ILE A 179 -4.27 -9.79 13.17
C ILE A 179 -3.89 -8.82 12.04
N LYS A 180 -3.66 -7.53 12.37
CA LYS A 180 -3.15 -6.54 11.41
C LYS A 180 -1.84 -6.98 10.76
N ALA A 181 -0.89 -7.49 11.56
CA ALA A 181 0.39 -7.97 11.06
C ALA A 181 0.22 -9.16 10.10
N SER A 182 -0.69 -10.10 10.38
CA SER A 182 -1.00 -11.22 9.49
C SER A 182 -1.54 -10.75 8.14
N TYR A 183 -2.50 -9.82 8.13
CA TYR A 183 -2.99 -9.22 6.87
C TYR A 183 -1.88 -8.48 6.12
N LEU A 184 -1.01 -7.77 6.82
CA LEU A 184 0.12 -7.05 6.21
C LEU A 184 1.12 -8.02 5.57
N ILE A 185 1.50 -9.10 6.25
CA ILE A 185 2.38 -10.15 5.69
C ILE A 185 1.73 -10.77 4.45
N GLY A 186 0.43 -11.08 4.52
CA GLY A 186 -0.31 -11.61 3.38
C GLY A 186 -0.29 -10.65 2.18
N SER A 187 -0.53 -9.36 2.41
CA SER A 187 -0.48 -8.35 1.35
C SER A 187 0.91 -8.23 0.71
N GLN A 188 1.98 -8.27 1.50
CA GLN A 188 3.35 -8.23 0.99
C GLN A 188 3.70 -9.47 0.15
N LEU A 189 3.17 -10.64 0.51
CA LEU A 189 3.38 -11.87 -0.25
C LEU A 189 2.74 -11.79 -1.64
N TRP A 190 1.49 -11.34 -1.71
CA TRP A 190 0.80 -11.11 -2.99
C TRP A 190 1.50 -10.04 -3.83
N PHE A 191 1.92 -8.93 -3.21
CA PHE A 191 2.67 -7.89 -3.89
C PHE A 191 3.97 -8.45 -4.51
N ARG A 192 4.75 -9.20 -3.73
CA ARG A 192 5.97 -9.87 -4.22
C ARG A 192 5.68 -10.78 -5.41
N ASN A 193 4.61 -11.57 -5.33
CA ASN A 193 4.21 -12.46 -6.42
C ASN A 193 3.79 -11.68 -7.67
N SER A 194 3.13 -10.53 -7.52
CA SER A 194 2.80 -9.64 -8.65
C SER A 194 4.05 -9.09 -9.34
N VAL A 195 5.08 -8.70 -8.58
CA VAL A 195 6.35 -8.20 -9.13
C VAL A 195 7.08 -9.30 -9.91
N VAL A 196 7.08 -10.53 -9.40
CA VAL A 196 7.67 -11.68 -10.12
C VAL A 196 6.92 -11.97 -11.42
N LEU A 197 5.58 -11.97 -11.38
CA LEU A 197 4.75 -12.14 -12.59
C LEU A 197 4.98 -11.01 -13.60
N PHE A 198 5.13 -9.78 -13.13
CA PHE A 198 5.43 -8.62 -13.97
C PHE A 198 6.81 -8.74 -14.64
N LEU A 199 7.84 -9.18 -13.91
CA LEU A 199 9.16 -9.46 -14.48
C LEU A 199 9.08 -10.57 -15.54
N LEU A 200 8.34 -11.65 -15.26
CA LEU A 200 8.14 -12.74 -16.22
C LEU A 200 7.43 -12.24 -17.48
N LEU A 201 6.40 -11.41 -17.32
CA LEU A 201 5.73 -10.73 -18.44
C LEU A 201 6.75 -9.93 -19.26
N ALA A 202 7.55 -9.07 -18.62
CA ALA A 202 8.57 -8.26 -19.29
C ALA A 202 9.59 -9.09 -20.06
N PHE A 203 10.10 -10.19 -19.49
CA PHE A 203 11.01 -11.11 -20.18
C PHE A 203 10.36 -11.78 -21.40
N THR A 204 9.06 -12.07 -21.33
CA THR A 204 8.31 -12.66 -22.45
C THR A 204 8.13 -11.67 -23.60
N PHE A 205 8.10 -10.36 -23.31
CA PHE A 205 8.02 -9.31 -24.33
C PHE A 205 9.33 -9.11 -25.10
N ILE A 206 10.49 -9.34 -24.49
CA ILE A 206 11.81 -9.05 -25.09
C ILE A 206 11.98 -9.74 -26.46
N PRO A 207 11.80 -11.07 -26.61
CA PRO A 207 11.92 -11.72 -27.90
C PRO A 207 10.96 -11.14 -28.94
N ASN A 208 9.73 -10.81 -28.54
CA ASN A 208 8.68 -10.32 -29.44
C ASN A 208 9.07 -8.96 -30.05
N ILE A 209 9.68 -8.07 -29.25
CA ILE A 209 10.22 -6.80 -29.74
C ILE A 209 11.30 -7.05 -30.80
N PHE A 210 12.29 -7.91 -30.51
CA PHE A 210 13.38 -8.20 -31.45
C PHE A 210 12.91 -8.87 -32.76
N TYR A 211 11.96 -9.81 -32.69
CA TYR A 211 11.37 -10.42 -33.87
C TYR A 211 10.64 -9.40 -34.75
N SER A 212 9.86 -8.50 -34.15
CA SER A 212 9.14 -7.47 -34.91
C SER A 212 10.10 -6.53 -35.65
N THR A 213 11.17 -6.06 -34.99
CA THR A 213 12.15 -5.15 -35.60
C THR A 213 12.91 -5.79 -36.76
N GLY A 214 13.21 -7.10 -36.70
CA GLY A 214 13.91 -7.81 -37.77
C GLY A 214 13.09 -7.96 -39.06
N ILE A 215 11.76 -8.12 -38.94
CA ILE A 215 10.85 -8.24 -40.10
C ILE A 215 10.72 -6.88 -40.81
N TYR A 216 10.56 -5.79 -40.07
CA TYR A 216 10.47 -4.45 -40.67
C TYR A 216 11.73 -4.08 -41.44
N GLN A 217 12.93 -4.40 -40.91
CA GLN A 217 14.19 -4.10 -41.58
C GLN A 217 14.39 -4.93 -42.88
N SER A 218 13.82 -6.12 -42.94
CA SER A 218 13.90 -6.99 -44.13
C SER A 218 12.99 -6.52 -45.27
N GLN A 219 11.81 -5.95 -44.98
CA GLN A 219 10.91 -5.44 -46.02
C GLN A 219 11.44 -4.16 -46.70
N SER A 220 12.13 -3.28 -45.95
CA SER A 220 12.73 -2.06 -46.50
C SER A 220 13.81 -2.34 -47.55
N SER A 221 14.49 -3.48 -47.44
CA SER A 221 15.61 -3.86 -48.32
C SER A 221 15.14 -4.52 -49.63
N ALA A 222 13.95 -5.10 -49.66
CA ALA A 222 13.42 -5.79 -50.84
C ALA A 222 12.84 -4.84 -51.91
N VAL A 223 12.48 -3.60 -51.54
CA VAL A 223 11.82 -2.64 -52.45
C VAL A 223 12.83 -1.87 -53.33
N LEU A 224 14.13 -1.93 -53.03
CA LEU A 224 15.18 -1.21 -53.78
C LEU A 224 15.78 -1.98 -54.97
N SER A 225 15.29 -3.19 -55.29
CA SER A 225 15.84 -4.05 -56.35
C SER A 225 15.06 -4.04 -57.67
N LEU A 226 13.87 -3.41 -57.72
CA LEU A 226 13.15 -3.22 -58.98
C LEU A 226 13.60 -1.93 -59.64
N THR A 227 14.81 -1.95 -60.19
CA THR A 227 15.21 -0.98 -61.21
C THR A 227 14.34 -1.27 -62.44
N PRO A 228 13.42 -0.39 -62.87
CA PRO A 228 12.76 -0.57 -64.14
C PRO A 228 13.85 -0.50 -65.21
N THR A 229 14.10 -1.61 -65.89
CA THR A 229 14.91 -1.60 -67.11
C THR A 229 14.14 -0.76 -68.12
N THR A 230 14.65 0.45 -68.34
CA THR A 230 14.16 1.44 -69.29
C THR A 230 14.11 0.84 -70.69
N ALA A 231 12.96 0.34 -71.12
CA ALA A 231 12.65 0.22 -72.53
C ALA A 231 12.40 1.64 -73.06
N MET A 232 13.34 2.15 -73.85
CA MET A 232 13.15 3.41 -74.58
C MET A 232 12.02 3.24 -75.59
N LEU A 233 10.85 3.76 -75.27
CA LEU A 233 9.83 4.13 -76.25
C LEU A 233 9.69 5.65 -76.22
N THR A 234 10.09 6.26 -77.33
CA THR A 234 9.90 7.68 -77.64
C THR A 234 8.41 7.96 -77.75
N GLU A 235 7.82 8.53 -76.70
CA GLU A 235 6.46 9.05 -76.73
C GLU A 235 6.52 10.58 -76.67
N THR A 236 6.07 11.21 -77.76
CA THR A 236 5.98 12.67 -77.91
C THR A 236 4.87 13.20 -77.00
N GLN A 237 5.20 13.73 -75.83
CA GLN A 237 4.22 14.37 -74.96
C GLN A 237 3.88 15.78 -75.45
N THR A 238 2.59 15.98 -75.75
CA THR A 238 1.98 17.29 -75.94
C THR A 238 1.69 17.90 -74.56
N VAL A 239 2.31 19.04 -74.27
CA VAL A 239 2.14 19.79 -73.02
C VAL A 239 0.78 20.46 -73.02
N VAL A 240 -0.13 20.02 -72.15
CA VAL A 240 -1.32 20.78 -71.76
C VAL A 240 -1.07 21.34 -70.34
N PRO A 241 -1.14 22.66 -70.13
CA PRO A 241 -0.93 23.24 -68.81
C PRO A 241 -2.15 22.98 -67.91
N ALA A 242 -1.96 22.15 -66.89
CA ALA A 242 -2.94 21.96 -65.83
C ALA A 242 -2.77 23.03 -64.73
N THR A 243 -3.83 23.80 -64.51
CA THR A 243 -3.95 24.82 -63.48
C THR A 243 -3.87 24.18 -62.08
N SER A 244 -2.86 24.60 -61.31
CA SER A 244 -2.71 24.30 -59.89
C SER A 244 -3.74 25.09 -59.07
N THR A 245 -4.71 24.40 -58.48
CA THR A 245 -5.51 24.91 -57.36
C THR A 245 -5.01 24.27 -56.07
N ILE A 246 -4.35 25.07 -55.23
CA ILE A 246 -3.90 24.73 -53.88
C ILE A 246 -5.11 24.88 -52.93
N PRO A 247 -5.59 23.81 -52.27
CA PRO A 247 -6.52 23.97 -51.16
C PRO A 247 -5.74 24.38 -49.91
N VAL A 248 -5.90 25.64 -49.50
CA VAL A 248 -5.45 26.15 -48.19
C VAL A 248 -6.43 25.63 -47.13
N SER A 249 -6.01 24.62 -46.37
CA SER A 249 -6.71 24.18 -45.16
C SER A 249 -6.26 25.05 -43.98
N LEU A 250 -7.12 25.97 -43.57
CA LEU A 250 -6.98 26.75 -42.33
C LEU A 250 -7.35 25.86 -41.14
N THR A 251 -6.35 25.36 -40.41
CA THR A 251 -6.57 24.75 -39.09
C THR A 251 -6.50 25.85 -38.02
N PRO A 252 -7.51 26.00 -37.15
CA PRO A 252 -7.52 27.04 -36.13
C PRO A 252 -6.49 26.73 -35.03
N SER A 253 -5.65 27.73 -34.75
CA SER A 253 -4.72 27.73 -33.62
C SER A 253 -5.52 27.84 -32.32
N GLY A 254 -5.71 26.71 -31.64
CA GLY A 254 -6.25 26.67 -30.28
C GLY A 254 -5.19 27.15 -29.30
N THR A 255 -5.40 28.34 -28.73
CA THR A 255 -4.63 28.86 -27.60
C THR A 255 -4.77 27.90 -26.41
N ILE A 256 -3.67 27.25 -26.04
CA ILE A 256 -3.59 26.44 -24.83
C ILE A 256 -3.43 27.42 -23.66
N GLN A 257 -4.51 27.66 -22.93
CA GLN A 257 -4.50 28.41 -21.69
C GLN A 257 -3.84 27.53 -20.61
N PRO A 258 -2.79 27.99 -19.93
CA PRO A 258 -2.14 27.20 -18.89
C PRO A 258 -3.10 27.04 -17.70
N THR A 259 -3.55 25.81 -17.46
CA THR A 259 -4.25 25.44 -16.24
C THR A 259 -3.28 25.60 -15.07
N ILE A 260 -3.52 26.65 -14.27
CA ILE A 260 -2.85 26.85 -12.99
C ILE A 260 -3.25 25.69 -12.09
N GLN A 261 -2.31 24.77 -11.87
CA GLN A 261 -2.46 23.68 -10.93
C GLN A 261 -2.49 24.29 -9.51
N PRO A 262 -3.56 24.09 -8.71
CA PRO A 262 -3.63 24.62 -7.36
C PRO A 262 -2.54 23.98 -6.51
N GLN A 263 -1.59 24.80 -6.08
CA GLN A 263 -0.52 24.41 -5.19
C GLN A 263 -1.15 24.09 -3.81
N PRO A 264 -0.90 22.90 -3.24
CA PRO A 264 -1.44 22.57 -1.93
C PRO A 264 -0.89 23.54 -0.87
N PRO A 265 -1.70 23.94 0.11
CA PRO A 265 -1.32 24.92 1.11
C PRO A 265 -0.04 24.46 1.84
N GLN A 266 1.02 25.26 1.72
CA GLN A 266 2.19 25.07 2.55
C GLN A 266 1.80 25.38 4.00
N ILE A 267 1.72 24.32 4.81
CA ILE A 267 1.60 24.45 6.26
C ILE A 267 2.96 24.96 6.75
N THR A 268 3.06 26.28 6.89
CA THR A 268 4.18 26.90 7.59
C THR A 268 4.09 26.47 9.05
N MET A 269 4.93 25.52 9.45
CA MET A 269 5.10 25.17 10.86
C MET A 269 5.66 26.40 11.58
N SER A 270 4.78 27.06 12.34
CA SER A 270 5.15 28.13 13.23
C SER A 270 6.12 27.57 14.29
N PRO A 271 7.29 28.21 14.53
CA PRO A 271 8.26 27.71 15.47
C PRO A 271 7.66 27.63 16.88
N SER A 272 7.83 26.46 17.49
CA SER A 272 7.41 26.15 18.86
C SER A 272 7.99 27.19 19.83
N ARG A 273 7.11 27.97 20.44
CA ARG A 273 7.45 28.98 21.45
C ARG A 273 7.90 28.23 22.71
N ALA A 274 9.20 28.29 23.00
CA ALA A 274 9.77 27.74 24.21
C ALA A 274 9.07 28.34 25.44
N ILE A 275 8.53 27.47 26.29
CA ILE A 275 7.95 27.83 27.59
C ILE A 275 9.13 28.14 28.54
N PRO A 276 9.17 29.31 29.19
CA PRO A 276 10.22 29.61 30.15
C PRO A 276 10.07 28.72 31.38
N THR A 277 11.15 28.02 31.72
CA THR A 277 11.31 27.26 32.97
C THR A 277 11.31 28.23 34.15
N GLU A 278 10.19 28.35 34.85
CA GLU A 278 10.18 28.99 36.17
C GLU A 278 10.80 28.03 37.21
N THR A 279 12.01 28.37 37.64
CA THR A 279 12.72 27.76 38.76
C THR A 279 12.04 28.16 40.06
N LEU A 280 11.26 27.23 40.62
CA LEU A 280 10.59 27.40 41.91
C LEU A 280 11.59 27.13 43.05
N PHE A 281 12.20 28.21 43.57
CA PHE A 281 13.03 28.16 44.77
C PHE A 281 12.15 27.96 46.01
N VAL A 282 12.24 26.78 46.63
CA VAL A 282 11.65 26.50 47.94
C VAL A 282 12.58 27.07 49.02
N SER A 283 12.15 28.17 49.64
CA SER A 283 12.75 28.72 50.85
C SER A 283 12.38 27.84 52.04
N VAL A 284 13.39 27.23 52.67
CA VAL A 284 13.25 26.51 53.94
C VAL A 284 13.60 27.50 55.06
N THR A 285 12.58 28.01 55.75
CA THR A 285 12.75 28.72 57.02
C THR A 285 13.00 27.72 58.15
N PRO A 286 14.09 27.86 58.93
CA PRO A 286 14.26 27.09 60.16
C PRO A 286 13.45 27.75 61.29
N THR A 287 12.58 26.97 61.93
CA THR A 287 11.93 27.38 63.18
C THR A 287 12.86 27.18 64.39
N PRO A 288 12.75 28.06 65.41
CA PRO A 288 13.57 28.05 66.63
C PRO A 288 13.27 26.89 67.57
#